data_AF-A0AA39STW5-F1
#
_entry.id   AF-A0AA39STW5-F1
#
_cell.length_a   1.000
_cell.length_b   1.000
_cell.length_c   1.000
_cell.angle_alpha   90.00
_cell.angle_beta   90.00
_cell.angle_gamma   90.00
#
_symmetry.space_group_name_H-M   'P 1'
#
loop_
_entity.id
_entity.type
_entity.pdbx_description
1 polymer ?
#
loop_
_entity_poly.entity_id
_entity_poly.type
_entity_poly.pdbx_seq_one_letter_code
_entity_poly.pdbx_strand_id
1 'polypeptide(L)'
;MNTRFGIAKFINLNTFCNPVNGYLIDDACTFGVEVFVVKNTLNERCLSMINDPTTYFYSWKVTKFSTLGKERYESDSFGYYNWNIVLYPEGNGGGKGNSISIYLDVSPSSIPDDTKLVVKFTMRVKDQKNGRHVEFEDNHFNASNNGDWGWSRFLSLAELKDPKNGFVVNDTLIIEAEVTLLGLVVVES
;
A
#
# COMPACT_ATOMS: atom_id res chain seq x y z
N MET A 1 -14.53 -14.43 9.13
CA MET A 1 -14.96 -13.89 10.44
C MET A 1 -15.62 -15.00 11.24
N ASN A 2 -15.13 -15.33 12.42
CA ASN A 2 -15.83 -16.25 13.34
C ASN A 2 -16.79 -15.42 14.20
N THR A 3 -18.07 -15.79 14.23
CA THR A 3 -19.15 -15.04 14.91
C THR A 3 -19.57 -15.67 16.24
N ARG A 4 -18.80 -16.63 16.77
CA ARG A 4 -19.13 -17.36 18.01
C ARG A 4 -17.98 -17.29 18.99
N PHE A 5 -18.27 -16.80 20.20
CA PHE A 5 -17.32 -16.69 21.31
C PHE A 5 -17.93 -17.36 22.54
N GLY A 6 -17.13 -18.12 23.28
CA GLY A 6 -17.60 -18.81 24.48
C GLY A 6 -16.57 -19.79 25.03
N ILE A 7 -16.87 -20.36 26.20
CA ILE A 7 -16.05 -21.37 26.86
C ILE A 7 -16.69 -22.73 26.57
N ALA A 8 -16.04 -23.54 25.73
CA ALA A 8 -16.58 -24.83 25.29
C ALA A 8 -16.79 -25.85 26.44
N LYS A 9 -16.16 -25.64 27.60
CA LYS A 9 -16.28 -26.49 28.80
C LYS A 9 -16.41 -25.63 30.06
N PHE A 10 -17.53 -24.89 30.14
CA PHE A 10 -17.76 -23.95 31.23
C PHE A 10 -18.02 -24.63 32.58
N ILE A 11 -18.90 -25.63 32.62
CA ILE A 11 -19.26 -26.38 33.82
C ILE A 11 -19.40 -27.87 33.50
N ASN A 12 -19.05 -28.74 34.46
CA ASN A 12 -19.28 -30.18 34.32
C ASN A 12 -20.78 -30.49 34.36
N LEU A 13 -21.25 -31.40 33.51
CA LEU A 13 -22.67 -31.73 33.40
C LEU A 13 -23.26 -32.29 34.72
N ASN A 14 -22.51 -33.12 35.45
CA ASN A 14 -22.96 -33.65 36.72
C ASN A 14 -23.11 -32.54 37.77
N THR A 15 -22.24 -31.54 37.73
CA THR A 15 -22.33 -30.36 38.60
C THR A 15 -23.50 -29.47 38.20
N PHE A 16 -23.74 -29.28 36.91
CA PHE A 16 -24.83 -28.48 36.36
C PHE A 16 -26.21 -29.08 36.67
N CYS A 17 -26.37 -30.38 36.51
CA CYS A 17 -27.63 -31.10 36.74
C CYS A 17 -27.87 -31.46 38.22
N ASN A 18 -26.92 -31.22 39.12
CA ASN A 18 -27.12 -31.51 40.54
C ASN A 18 -28.08 -30.47 41.16
N PRO A 19 -29.26 -30.89 41.66
CA PRO A 19 -30.29 -29.97 42.17
C PRO A 19 -29.83 -29.16 43.38
N VAL A 20 -28.83 -29.65 44.12
CA VAL A 20 -28.26 -28.95 45.28
C VAL A 20 -27.50 -27.68 44.87
N ASN A 21 -26.96 -27.64 43.64
CA ASN A 21 -26.14 -26.53 43.17
C ASN A 21 -26.97 -25.38 42.57
N GLY A 22 -28.26 -25.60 42.29
CA GLY A 22 -29.19 -24.56 41.83
C GLY A 22 -28.94 -24.01 40.42
N TYR A 23 -28.06 -24.62 39.62
CA TYR A 23 -27.79 -24.17 38.24
C TYR A 23 -28.92 -24.49 37.26
N LEU A 24 -29.64 -25.59 37.48
CA LEU A 24 -30.77 -26.05 36.68
C LEU A 24 -31.94 -26.30 37.62
N ILE A 25 -32.98 -25.48 37.53
CA ILE A 25 -34.21 -25.56 38.34
C ILE A 25 -35.38 -25.60 37.36
N ASP A 26 -36.25 -26.61 37.49
CA ASP A 26 -37.42 -26.78 36.62
C ASP A 26 -37.09 -26.72 35.11
N ASP A 27 -36.00 -27.39 34.71
CA ASP A 27 -35.47 -27.43 33.34
C ASP A 27 -35.07 -26.03 32.78
N ALA A 28 -34.91 -25.04 33.66
CA ALA A 28 -34.49 -23.69 33.33
C ALA A 28 -33.15 -23.33 33.99
N CYS A 29 -32.33 -22.56 33.27
CA CYS A 29 -31.06 -22.03 33.75
C CYS A 29 -30.91 -20.57 33.29
N THR A 30 -30.35 -19.72 34.16
CA THR A 30 -30.04 -18.33 33.85
C THR A 30 -28.54 -18.12 33.81
N PHE A 31 -28.05 -17.50 32.75
CA PHE A 31 -26.65 -17.09 32.60
C PHE A 31 -26.55 -15.57 32.48
N GLY A 32 -25.63 -14.99 33.24
CA GLY A 32 -25.23 -13.58 33.09
C GLY A 32 -24.05 -13.48 32.15
N VAL A 33 -24.06 -12.48 31.27
CA VAL A 33 -22.91 -12.12 30.44
C VAL A 33 -22.55 -10.68 30.76
N GLU A 34 -21.35 -10.48 31.29
CA GLU A 34 -20.76 -9.15 31.41
C GLU A 34 -19.90 -8.90 30.18
N VAL A 35 -20.33 -7.94 29.36
CA VAL A 35 -19.55 -7.47 28.21
C VAL A 35 -18.83 -6.20 28.62
N PHE A 36 -17.52 -6.31 28.83
CA PHE A 36 -16.67 -5.15 29.01
C PHE A 36 -16.22 -4.64 27.65
N VAL A 37 -16.65 -3.44 27.27
CA VAL A 37 -15.97 -2.68 26.22
C VAL A 37 -14.73 -2.10 26.86
N VAL A 38 -13.59 -2.77 26.68
CA VAL A 38 -12.29 -2.18 27.03
C VAL A 38 -12.07 -1.05 26.03
N LYS A 39 -12.40 0.18 26.43
CA LYS A 39 -11.97 1.38 25.71
C LYS A 39 -10.47 1.49 25.92
N ASN A 40 -9.69 1.06 24.95
CA ASN A 40 -8.26 1.30 25.01
C ASN A 40 -8.07 2.81 24.85
N THR A 41 -7.52 3.49 25.87
CA THR A 41 -7.21 4.93 25.81
C THR A 41 -5.95 5.22 24.98
N LEU A 42 -5.58 4.31 24.09
CA LEU A 42 -4.56 4.51 23.07
C LEU A 42 -5.30 5.04 21.85
N ASN A 43 -4.75 6.05 21.16
CA ASN A 43 -5.32 6.58 19.92
C ASN A 43 -5.58 5.44 18.92
N GLU A 44 -6.78 4.87 18.92
CA GLU A 44 -7.12 3.69 18.14
C GLU A 44 -7.13 4.12 16.68
N ARG A 45 -6.20 3.56 15.91
CA ARG A 45 -6.15 3.76 14.47
C ARG A 45 -7.00 2.68 13.82
N CYS A 46 -8.08 3.08 13.17
CA CYS A 46 -8.96 2.18 12.46
C CYS A 46 -8.50 2.07 11.00
N LEU A 47 -8.31 0.83 10.53
CA LEU A 47 -8.10 0.56 9.11
C LEU A 47 -9.47 0.42 8.45
N SER A 48 -9.80 1.37 7.58
CA SER A 48 -10.98 1.35 6.73
C SER A 48 -10.59 0.94 5.32
N MET A 49 -11.05 -0.24 4.88
CA MET A 49 -10.88 -0.71 3.52
C MET A 49 -11.95 -0.12 2.61
N ILE A 50 -11.56 0.28 1.41
CA ILE A 50 -12.48 0.78 0.39
C ILE A 50 -13.09 -0.42 -0.32
N ASN A 51 -14.41 -0.52 -0.34
CA ASN A 51 -15.13 -1.64 -0.96
C ASN A 51 -14.87 -1.72 -2.46
N ASP A 52 -14.86 -0.57 -3.15
CA ASP A 52 -14.60 -0.43 -4.58
C ASP A 52 -13.39 0.49 -4.80
N PRO A 53 -12.16 -0.04 -4.70
CA PRO A 53 -10.96 0.77 -4.76
C PRO A 53 -10.75 1.36 -6.15
N THR A 54 -10.54 2.67 -6.21
CA THR A 54 -10.23 3.39 -7.46
C THR A 54 -8.76 3.22 -7.82
N THR A 55 -8.51 2.86 -9.08
CA THR A 55 -7.16 2.84 -9.67
C THR A 55 -6.95 4.08 -10.54
N TYR A 56 -5.84 4.77 -10.29
CA TYR A 56 -5.36 5.90 -11.07
C TYR A 56 -4.23 5.46 -12.00
N PHE A 57 -4.29 5.87 -13.25
CA PHE A 57 -3.28 5.56 -14.26
C PHE A 57 -2.59 6.83 -14.72
N TYR A 58 -1.28 6.79 -14.85
CA TYR A 58 -0.48 7.92 -15.31
C TYR A 58 0.68 7.47 -16.18
N SER A 59 1.02 8.27 -17.20
CA SER A 59 2.10 8.00 -18.14
C SER A 59 2.96 9.24 -18.29
N TRP A 60 4.19 9.18 -17.80
CA TRP A 60 5.16 10.26 -17.92
C TRP A 60 6.13 10.02 -19.08
N LYS A 61 6.17 10.99 -20.00
CA LYS A 61 7.12 11.02 -21.12
C LYS A 61 8.31 11.89 -20.76
N VAL A 62 9.43 11.25 -20.46
CA VAL A 62 10.69 11.92 -20.13
C VAL A 62 11.46 12.17 -21.43
N THR A 63 11.30 13.37 -22.00
CA THR A 63 12.02 13.78 -23.21
C THR A 63 13.41 14.33 -22.89
N LYS A 64 14.32 14.30 -23.88
CA LYS A 64 15.71 14.74 -23.71
C LYS A 64 16.41 13.95 -22.59
N PHE A 65 16.10 12.66 -22.48
CA PHE A 65 16.57 11.80 -21.39
C PHE A 65 18.10 11.80 -21.27
N SER A 66 18.80 11.86 -22.39
CA SER A 66 20.27 11.93 -22.47
C SER A 66 20.89 13.13 -21.75
N THR A 67 20.12 14.20 -21.54
CA THR A 67 20.57 15.43 -20.86
C THR A 67 20.41 15.37 -19.35
N LEU A 68 19.67 14.38 -18.84
CA LEU A 68 19.44 14.23 -17.42
C LEU A 68 20.64 13.57 -16.73
N GLY A 69 20.94 14.02 -15.52
CA GLY A 69 22.10 13.56 -14.76
C GLY A 69 21.72 12.77 -13.50
N LYS A 70 22.48 13.01 -12.43
CA LYS A 70 22.34 12.33 -11.12
C LYS A 70 21.26 12.95 -10.21
N GLU A 71 20.60 13.99 -10.68
CA GLU A 71 19.59 14.75 -9.97
C GLU A 71 18.29 13.93 -9.81
N ARG A 72 17.42 14.40 -8.91
CA ARG A 72 16.03 13.94 -8.76
C ARG A 72 15.16 14.66 -9.78
N TYR A 73 14.33 13.93 -10.52
CA TYR A 73 13.33 14.50 -11.43
C TYR A 73 11.95 13.98 -11.07
N GLU A 74 10.95 14.83 -11.22
CA GLU A 74 9.57 14.53 -10.83
C GLU A 74 8.63 14.77 -12.00
N SER A 75 7.61 13.93 -12.12
CA SER A 75 6.49 14.18 -13.02
C SER A 75 5.52 15.22 -12.45
N ASP A 76 4.59 15.69 -13.27
CA ASP A 76 3.38 16.34 -12.78
C ASP A 76 2.59 15.40 -11.85
N SER A 77 1.81 16.00 -10.94
CA SER A 77 0.96 15.26 -10.01
C SER A 77 -0.29 14.68 -10.70
N PHE A 78 -0.76 13.54 -10.21
CA PHE A 78 -1.96 12.85 -10.71
C PHE A 78 -2.77 12.20 -9.59
N GLY A 79 -4.02 11.87 -9.90
CA GLY A 79 -4.95 11.24 -8.96
C GLY A 79 -5.39 12.16 -7.82
N TYR A 80 -6.12 11.60 -6.86
CA TYR A 80 -6.75 12.37 -5.78
C TYR A 80 -5.75 12.88 -4.73
N TYR A 81 -4.74 12.06 -4.40
CA TYR A 81 -3.70 12.38 -3.41
C TYR A 81 -2.44 12.98 -4.06
N ASN A 82 -2.56 13.62 -5.23
CA ASN A 82 -1.44 14.28 -5.92
C ASN A 82 -0.16 13.41 -5.97
N TRP A 83 -0.30 12.18 -6.43
CA TRP A 83 0.81 11.26 -6.64
C TRP A 83 1.73 11.77 -7.73
N ASN A 84 3.02 11.49 -7.66
CA ASN A 84 3.95 11.78 -8.74
C ASN A 84 5.00 10.68 -8.87
N ILE A 85 5.55 10.56 -10.09
CA ILE A 85 6.66 9.65 -10.38
C ILE A 85 7.97 10.39 -10.12
N VAL A 86 8.85 9.78 -9.36
CA VAL A 86 10.20 10.25 -9.10
C VAL A 86 11.19 9.38 -9.86
N LEU A 87 12.10 10.02 -10.60
CA LEU A 87 13.14 9.38 -11.39
C LEU A 87 14.52 9.88 -10.98
N TYR A 88 15.43 8.93 -10.77
CA TYR A 88 16.87 9.16 -10.76
C TYR A 88 17.50 8.47 -11.99
N PRO A 89 17.84 9.21 -13.06
CA PRO A 89 18.33 8.65 -14.33
C PRO A 89 19.67 7.91 -14.20
N GLU A 90 20.50 8.28 -13.24
CA GLU A 90 21.74 7.57 -12.88
C GLU A 90 21.63 6.79 -11.57
N GLY A 91 20.40 6.60 -11.07
CA GLY A 91 20.13 5.83 -9.87
C GLY A 91 20.37 6.56 -8.54
N ASN A 92 19.72 6.06 -7.51
CA ASN A 92 19.78 6.49 -6.12
C ASN A 92 20.14 5.31 -5.21
N GLY A 93 20.75 5.60 -4.05
CA GLY A 93 21.11 4.58 -3.06
C GLY A 93 21.84 3.39 -3.66
N GLY A 94 21.28 2.18 -3.48
CA GLY A 94 21.87 0.93 -3.95
C GLY A 94 22.01 0.80 -5.47
N GLY A 95 21.25 1.54 -6.28
CA GLY A 95 21.34 1.50 -7.75
C GLY A 95 22.19 2.59 -8.38
N LYS A 96 22.74 3.50 -7.58
CA LYS A 96 23.52 4.64 -8.06
C LYS A 96 24.66 4.19 -8.98
N GLY A 97 24.70 4.76 -10.18
CA GLY A 97 25.69 4.51 -11.24
C GLY A 97 25.46 3.23 -12.05
N ASN A 98 24.47 2.39 -11.71
CA ASN A 98 24.28 1.09 -12.35
C ASN A 98 22.85 0.85 -12.87
N SER A 99 21.85 1.47 -12.27
CA SER A 99 20.44 1.31 -12.62
C SER A 99 19.72 2.65 -12.55
N ILE A 100 18.66 2.83 -13.33
CA ILE A 100 17.69 3.89 -13.00
C ILE A 100 16.96 3.51 -11.72
N SER A 101 16.59 4.52 -10.94
CA SER A 101 15.70 4.35 -9.79
C SER A 101 14.39 5.07 -10.06
N ILE A 102 13.29 4.39 -9.74
CA ILE A 102 11.94 4.92 -9.93
C ILE A 102 11.18 4.72 -8.64
N TYR A 103 10.52 5.79 -8.19
CA TYR A 103 9.69 5.80 -6.99
C TYR A 103 8.35 6.46 -7.27
N LEU A 104 7.36 6.10 -6.48
CA LEU A 104 6.09 6.79 -6.32
C LEU A 104 6.20 7.69 -5.08
N ASP A 105 5.82 8.95 -5.24
CA ASP A 105 5.76 9.93 -4.16
C ASP A 105 4.34 10.50 -4.06
N VAL A 106 4.01 11.09 -2.92
CA VAL A 106 2.70 11.62 -2.60
C VAL A 106 2.86 12.98 -1.94
N SER A 107 2.11 13.97 -2.41
CA SER A 107 2.20 15.31 -1.84
C SER A 107 1.73 15.29 -0.37
N PRO A 108 2.55 15.70 0.61
CA PRO A 108 2.17 15.71 2.02
C PRO A 108 0.89 16.51 2.30
N SER A 109 0.67 17.61 1.56
CA SER A 109 -0.49 18.47 1.73
C SER A 109 -1.80 17.88 1.19
N SER A 110 -1.73 16.77 0.44
CA SER A 110 -2.91 16.09 -0.09
C SER A 110 -3.48 15.05 0.88
N ILE A 111 -2.69 14.62 1.87
CA ILE A 111 -3.10 13.62 2.86
C ILE A 111 -3.64 14.37 4.08
N PRO A 112 -4.87 14.08 4.54
CA PRO A 112 -5.39 14.65 5.78
C PRO A 112 -4.49 14.31 6.98
N ASP A 113 -4.46 15.21 7.96
CA ASP A 113 -3.72 14.97 9.21
C ASP A 113 -4.12 13.64 9.85
N ASP A 114 -3.13 13.00 10.50
CA ASP A 114 -3.26 11.70 11.17
C ASP A 114 -3.76 10.53 10.29
N THR A 115 -3.87 10.72 8.97
CA THR A 115 -4.25 9.70 8.01
C THR A 115 -3.02 9.05 7.40
N LYS A 116 -3.10 7.72 7.19
CA LYS A 116 -2.15 7.00 6.35
C LYS A 116 -2.89 6.25 5.27
N LEU A 117 -2.28 6.18 4.09
CA LEU A 117 -2.87 5.48 2.95
C LEU A 117 -2.38 4.03 2.92
N VAL A 118 -3.27 3.12 2.53
CA VAL A 118 -2.93 1.77 2.11
C VAL A 118 -3.06 1.74 0.61
N VAL A 119 -1.93 1.62 -0.07
CA VAL A 119 -1.85 1.72 -1.53
C VAL A 119 -1.18 0.50 -2.12
N LYS A 120 -1.74 0.04 -3.23
CA LYS A 120 -1.11 -0.88 -4.14
C LYS A 120 -0.68 -0.10 -5.36
N PHE A 121 0.57 -0.25 -5.81
CA PHE A 121 1.02 0.44 -7.01
C PHE A 121 1.93 -0.40 -7.88
N THR A 122 1.84 -0.17 -9.17
CA THR A 122 2.69 -0.76 -10.21
C THR A 122 3.41 0.37 -10.93
N MET A 123 4.71 0.23 -11.08
CA MET A 123 5.54 1.12 -11.90
C MET A 123 6.08 0.33 -13.08
N ARG A 124 6.08 0.94 -14.27
CA ARG A 124 6.48 0.29 -15.51
C ARG A 124 7.34 1.20 -16.37
N VAL A 125 8.42 0.66 -16.94
CA VAL A 125 9.16 1.27 -18.05
C VAL A 125 8.76 0.59 -19.35
N LYS A 126 8.27 1.37 -20.32
CA LYS A 126 7.81 0.80 -21.59
C LYS A 126 8.97 0.49 -22.54
N ASP A 127 9.03 -0.75 -23.00
CA ASP A 127 9.60 -1.06 -24.32
C ASP A 127 8.65 -0.54 -25.41
N GLN A 128 9.11 0.48 -26.14
CA GLN A 128 8.35 1.20 -27.16
C GLN A 128 8.38 0.52 -28.54
N LYS A 129 9.09 -0.61 -28.69
CA LYS A 129 9.26 -1.32 -29.97
C LYS A 129 8.64 -2.72 -29.97
N ASN A 130 8.90 -3.51 -28.93
CA ASN A 130 8.54 -4.93 -28.91
C ASN A 130 7.45 -5.28 -27.89
N GLY A 131 7.00 -4.30 -27.08
CA GLY A 131 5.99 -4.52 -26.05
C GLY A 131 6.47 -5.29 -24.82
N ARG A 132 7.77 -5.56 -24.70
CA ARG A 132 8.36 -6.26 -23.53
C ARG A 132 8.71 -5.26 -22.44
N HIS A 133 7.70 -4.82 -21.72
CA HIS A 133 7.85 -3.84 -20.65
C HIS A 133 8.56 -4.44 -19.43
N VAL A 134 9.17 -3.58 -18.61
CA VAL A 134 9.69 -3.94 -17.29
C VAL A 134 8.82 -3.28 -16.25
N GLU A 135 8.22 -4.07 -15.37
CA GLU A 135 7.32 -3.57 -14.34
C GLU A 135 7.56 -4.25 -13.00
N PHE A 136 7.29 -3.51 -11.93
CA PHE A 136 7.27 -4.01 -10.57
C PHE A 136 6.03 -3.50 -9.85
N GLU A 137 5.51 -4.33 -8.96
CA GLU A 137 4.34 -4.06 -8.14
C GLU A 137 4.74 -4.12 -6.67
N ASP A 138 4.19 -3.21 -5.85
CA ASP A 138 4.33 -3.24 -4.40
C ASP A 138 3.03 -2.81 -3.71
N ASN A 139 2.92 -3.16 -2.44
CA ASN A 139 1.84 -2.72 -1.55
C ASN A 139 2.46 -1.97 -0.38
N HIS A 140 2.12 -0.69 -0.24
CA HIS A 140 2.59 0.11 0.87
C HIS A 140 1.47 0.31 1.91
N PHE A 141 1.67 -0.30 3.07
CA PHE A 141 0.87 -0.07 4.26
C PHE A 141 1.54 1.05 5.04
N ASN A 142 0.91 2.22 5.12
CA ASN A 142 1.40 3.44 5.75
C ASN A 142 2.08 4.45 4.81
N ALA A 143 1.56 4.63 3.59
CA ALA A 143 1.98 5.76 2.78
C ALA A 143 1.56 7.05 3.52
N SER A 144 2.56 7.85 3.90
CA SER A 144 2.40 9.08 4.66
C SER A 144 3.36 10.14 4.10
N ASN A 145 3.33 11.32 4.69
CA ASN A 145 4.17 12.48 4.38
C ASN A 145 5.70 12.29 4.47
N ASN A 146 6.20 11.08 4.75
CA ASN A 146 7.63 10.83 4.98
C ASN A 146 8.17 9.75 4.03
N GLY A 147 8.44 10.15 2.79
CA GLY A 147 9.30 9.41 1.86
C GLY A 147 8.59 8.90 0.61
N ASP A 148 9.40 8.56 -0.38
CA ASP A 148 9.01 7.95 -1.64
C ASP A 148 9.21 6.42 -1.60
N TRP A 149 8.41 5.69 -2.37
CA TRP A 149 8.38 4.23 -2.35
C TRP A 149 8.65 3.66 -3.73
N GLY A 150 9.52 2.67 -3.82
CA GLY A 150 9.87 2.06 -5.09
C GLY A 150 11.25 1.42 -5.08
N TRP A 151 11.90 1.41 -6.24
CA TRP A 151 13.05 0.54 -6.48
C TRP A 151 14.28 1.36 -6.82
N SER A 152 15.28 1.29 -5.92
CA SER A 152 16.60 1.85 -6.19
C SER A 152 17.29 1.18 -7.38
N ARG A 153 17.00 -0.09 -7.66
CA ARG A 153 17.53 -0.86 -8.79
C ARG A 153 16.39 -1.30 -9.71
N PHE A 154 15.71 -0.35 -10.35
CA PHE A 154 14.55 -0.65 -11.19
C PHE A 154 14.95 -1.33 -12.50
N LEU A 155 15.81 -0.69 -13.31
CA LEU A 155 16.28 -1.24 -14.58
C LEU A 155 17.75 -0.87 -14.77
N SER A 156 18.59 -1.82 -15.16
CA SER A 156 20.02 -1.54 -15.34
C SER A 156 20.26 -0.53 -16.46
N LEU A 157 21.27 0.33 -16.30
CA LEU A 157 21.63 1.30 -17.33
C LEU A 157 22.11 0.59 -18.61
N ALA A 158 22.69 -0.60 -18.49
CA ALA A 158 23.09 -1.41 -19.63
C ALA A 158 21.86 -1.86 -20.45
N GLU A 159 20.84 -2.42 -19.79
CA GLU A 159 19.61 -2.84 -20.47
C GLU A 159 18.81 -1.65 -21.01
N LEU A 160 18.73 -0.57 -20.24
CA LEU A 160 18.01 0.65 -20.62
C LEU A 160 18.59 1.28 -21.90
N LYS A 161 19.93 1.33 -21.99
CA LYS A 161 20.65 1.99 -23.09
C LYS A 161 20.84 1.09 -24.31
N ASP A 162 20.60 -0.22 -24.21
CA ASP A 162 20.66 -1.10 -25.38
C ASP A 162 19.52 -0.75 -26.37
N PRO A 163 19.82 -0.25 -27.58
CA PRO A 163 18.79 0.15 -28.55
C PRO A 163 17.87 -0.99 -29.00
N LYS A 164 18.28 -2.26 -28.81
CA LYS A 164 17.48 -3.46 -29.11
C LYS A 164 16.32 -3.65 -28.14
N ASN A 165 16.44 -3.14 -26.92
CA ASN A 165 15.42 -3.31 -25.88
C ASN A 165 14.29 -2.28 -25.98
N GLY A 166 14.48 -1.19 -26.73
CA GLY A 166 13.40 -0.26 -27.06
C GLY A 166 12.89 0.62 -25.92
N PHE A 167 13.58 0.66 -24.77
CA PHE A 167 13.16 1.48 -23.64
C PHE A 167 13.34 2.99 -23.86
N VAL A 168 14.44 3.38 -24.51
CA VAL A 168 14.69 4.77 -24.93
C VAL A 168 14.58 4.86 -26.46
N VAL A 169 13.60 5.63 -26.94
CA VAL A 169 13.36 5.86 -28.38
C VAL A 169 13.24 7.36 -28.61
N ASN A 170 13.97 7.88 -29.61
CA ASN A 170 14.02 9.32 -29.90
C ASN A 170 14.33 10.15 -28.65
N ASP A 171 15.33 9.72 -27.88
CA ASP A 171 15.76 10.32 -26.61
C ASP A 171 14.62 10.52 -25.59
N THR A 172 13.65 9.60 -25.62
CA THR A 172 12.46 9.62 -24.76
C THR A 172 12.31 8.30 -24.03
N LEU A 173 12.18 8.38 -22.71
CA LEU A 173 11.81 7.28 -21.83
C LEU A 173 10.33 7.45 -21.43
N ILE A 174 9.56 6.35 -21.40
CA ILE A 174 8.16 6.38 -20.95
C ILE A 174 8.03 5.54 -19.69
N ILE A 175 7.57 6.17 -18.62
CA ILE A 175 7.31 5.55 -17.32
C ILE A 175 5.81 5.62 -17.05
N GLU A 176 5.19 4.48 -16.75
CA GLU A 176 3.78 4.38 -16.37
C GLU A 176 3.67 4.05 -14.88
N ALA A 177 2.63 4.59 -14.25
CA ALA A 177 2.24 4.29 -12.87
C ALA A 177 0.75 3.90 -12.84
N GLU A 178 0.46 2.83 -12.10
CA GLU A 178 -0.90 2.39 -11.78
C GLU A 178 -1.01 2.39 -10.25
N VAL A 179 -1.86 3.23 -9.68
CA VAL A 179 -1.96 3.42 -8.21
C VAL A 179 -3.38 3.15 -7.76
N THR A 180 -3.58 2.15 -6.92
CA THR A 180 -4.86 1.76 -6.37
C THR A 180 -4.91 2.08 -4.87
N LEU A 181 -5.88 2.90 -4.47
CA LEU A 181 -6.13 3.18 -3.06
C LEU A 181 -6.99 2.07 -2.46
N LEU A 182 -6.41 1.25 -1.60
CA LEU A 182 -7.08 0.10 -0.98
C LEU A 182 -7.79 0.48 0.33
N GLY A 183 -7.27 1.46 1.06
CA GLY A 183 -7.80 1.81 2.36
C GLY A 183 -7.09 2.99 3.02
N LEU A 184 -7.62 3.40 4.16
CA LEU A 184 -7.14 4.49 4.98
C LEU A 184 -6.97 3.99 6.41
N VAL A 185 -5.90 4.41 7.06
CA VAL A 185 -5.71 4.26 8.50
C VAL A 185 -5.91 5.63 9.13
N VAL A 186 -7.01 5.80 9.87
CA VAL A 186 -7.41 7.07 10.49
C VAL A 186 -7.50 6.91 12.01
N VAL A 187 -7.27 8.00 12.76
CA VAL A 187 -7.52 8.03 14.20
C VAL A 187 -9.02 8.25 14.43
N GLU A 188 -9.68 7.36 15.18
CA GLU A 188 -11.07 7.60 15.59
C GLU A 188 -11.12 8.73 16.64
N SER A 189 -12.08 9.65 16.48
CA SER A 189 -12.36 10.74 17.41
C SER A 189 -13.54 10.41 18.33
#